data_AF-A0A257MYW8-F1
#
_entry.id   AF-A0A257MYW8-F1
#
_cell.length_a   1.000
_cell.length_b   1.000
_cell.length_c   1.000
_cell.angle_alpha   90.00
_cell.angle_beta   90.00
_cell.angle_gamma   90.00
#
_symmetry.space_group_name_H-M   'P 1'
#
loop_
_entity.id
_entity.type
_entity.pdbx_description
1 polymer ?
#
loop_
_entity_poly.entity_id
_entity_poly.type
_entity_poly.pdbx_seq_one_letter_code
_entity_poly.pdbx_strand_id
1 'polypeptide(L)'
;DGKVRNADIGLLYDPARPGEVDLCERWKTELKVCAPSLRVRRNYPYAGKDDGLTAWFRRRLSPGAYVGIELEINQKHVIRPGGHWAELRKIIIETLSTALAGHCAGISK
;
A
#
# COMPACT_ATOMS: atom_id res chain seq x y z
N ASP A 1 13.52 15.62 -10.62
CA ASP A 1 13.22 17.01 -10.22
C ASP A 1 13.39 17.35 -8.74
N GLY A 2 14.10 16.57 -7.92
CA GLY A 2 14.47 17.00 -6.55
C GLY A 2 13.31 17.33 -5.58
N LYS A 3 12.04 17.08 -5.95
CA LYS A 3 10.87 17.41 -5.12
C LYS A 3 10.79 16.48 -3.92
N VAL A 4 10.92 17.06 -2.72
CA VAL A 4 10.71 16.35 -1.46
C VAL A 4 9.26 15.84 -1.42
N ARG A 5 9.11 14.52 -1.37
CA ARG A 5 7.79 13.89 -1.31
C ARG A 5 7.20 14.06 0.09
N ASN A 6 5.98 14.60 0.13
CA ASN A 6 5.28 14.86 1.38
C ASN A 6 4.46 13.63 1.83
N ALA A 7 5.11 12.47 1.92
CA ALA A 7 4.59 11.20 2.40
C ALA A 7 5.74 10.33 2.91
N ASP A 8 5.46 9.46 3.88
CA ASP A 8 6.38 8.43 4.34
C ASP A 8 6.12 7.11 3.59
N ILE A 9 4.84 6.79 3.41
CA ILE A 9 4.34 5.64 2.64
C ILE A 9 3.28 6.12 1.64
N GLY A 10 3.37 5.65 0.41
CA GLY A 10 2.32 5.75 -0.61
C GLY A 10 1.70 4.36 -0.85
N LEU A 11 0.38 4.26 -0.72
CA LEU A 11 -0.39 3.09 -1.14
C LEU A 11 -1.03 3.42 -2.49
N LEU A 12 -0.51 2.83 -3.56
CA LEU A 12 -0.94 3.10 -4.92
C LEU A 12 -1.84 1.98 -5.44
N TYR A 13 -2.99 2.35 -5.97
CA TYR A 13 -4.00 1.44 -6.47
C TYR A 13 -4.93 2.11 -7.48
N ASP A 14 -5.70 1.32 -8.22
CA ASP A 14 -6.74 1.82 -9.12
C ASP A 14 -8.06 2.05 -8.35
N PRO A 15 -8.53 3.30 -8.19
CA PRO A 15 -9.79 3.58 -7.48
C PRO A 15 -11.03 2.97 -8.14
N ALA A 16 -10.95 2.53 -9.40
CA ALA A 16 -12.05 1.84 -10.08
C ALA A 16 -12.17 0.36 -9.67
N ARG A 17 -11.27 -0.16 -8.84
CA ARG A 17 -11.25 -1.57 -8.41
C ARG A 17 -11.59 -1.69 -6.91
N PRO A 18 -12.81 -2.13 -6.55
CA PRO A 18 -13.26 -2.16 -5.15
C PRO A 18 -12.33 -2.95 -4.21
N GLY A 19 -11.85 -4.13 -4.64
CA GLY A 19 -10.94 -4.94 -3.81
C GLY A 19 -9.60 -4.25 -3.52
N GLU A 20 -9.12 -3.38 -4.41
CA GLU A 20 -7.90 -2.59 -4.18
C GLU A 20 -8.18 -1.42 -3.22
N VAL A 21 -9.33 -0.75 -3.37
CA VAL A 21 -9.79 0.28 -2.43
C VAL A 21 -9.90 -0.30 -1.02
N ASP A 22 -10.61 -1.41 -0.86
CA ASP A 22 -10.89 -2.04 0.43
C ASP A 22 -9.60 -2.50 1.13
N LEU A 23 -8.64 -3.07 0.39
CA LEU A 23 -7.35 -3.46 0.95
C LEU A 23 -6.54 -2.23 1.39
N CYS A 24 -6.45 -1.18 0.57
CA CYS A 24 -5.71 0.02 0.92
C CYS A 24 -6.34 0.81 2.07
N GLU A 25 -7.66 0.80 2.23
CA GLU A 25 -8.33 1.44 3.37
C GLU A 25 -8.06 0.72 4.69
N ARG A 26 -8.16 -0.61 4.70
CA ARG A 26 -7.78 -1.44 5.86
C ARG A 26 -6.31 -1.27 6.19
N TRP A 27 -5.43 -1.43 5.20
CA TRP A 27 -3.99 -1.34 5.42
C TRP A 27 -3.55 0.04 5.91
N LYS A 28 -4.13 1.13 5.37
CA LYS A 28 -3.88 2.47 5.88
C LYS A 28 -4.33 2.64 7.33
N THR A 29 -5.47 2.04 7.70
CA THR A 29 -5.97 2.07 9.08
C THR A 29 -5.02 1.35 10.03
N GLU A 30 -4.58 0.14 9.68
CA GLU A 30 -3.61 -0.62 10.48
C GLU A 30 -2.28 0.13 10.63
N LEU A 31 -1.75 0.71 9.54
CA LEU A 31 -0.55 1.55 9.59
C LEU A 31 -0.70 2.74 10.53
N LYS A 32 -1.88 3.38 10.56
CA LYS A 32 -2.16 4.52 11.44
C LYS A 32 -2.25 4.10 12.91
N VAL A 33 -2.77 2.91 13.19
CA VAL A 33 -2.84 2.36 14.55
C VAL A 33 -1.45 2.00 15.07
N CYS A 34 -0.66 1.25 14.28
CA CYS A 34 0.67 0.81 14.70
C CYS A 34 1.72 1.94 14.70
N ALA A 35 1.59 2.92 13.81
CA ALA A 35 2.58 3.98 13.63
C ALA A 35 1.90 5.34 13.32
N PRO A 36 1.27 5.99 14.31
CA PRO A 36 0.48 7.21 14.10
C PRO A 36 1.29 8.41 13.60
N SER A 37 2.61 8.38 13.76
CA SER A 37 3.52 9.40 13.24
C SER A 37 3.86 9.24 11.75
N LEU A 38 3.59 8.07 11.14
CA LEU A 38 3.81 7.86 9.72
C LEU A 38 2.73 8.56 8.90
N ARG A 39 3.17 9.39 7.96
CA ARG A 39 2.29 10.02 6.99
C ARG A 39 2.05 9.10 5.80
N VAL A 40 1.00 8.28 5.93
CA VAL A 40 0.52 7.39 4.87
C VAL A 40 -0.46 8.11 3.94
N ARG A 41 -0.20 8.07 2.63
CA ARG A 41 -1.07 8.65 1.60
C ARG A 41 -1.51 7.59 0.60
N ARG A 42 -2.68 7.81 0.00
CA ARG A 42 -3.23 7.00 -1.09
C ARG A 42 -2.94 7.73 -2.39
N ASN A 43 -2.53 7.01 -3.44
CA ASN A 43 -2.28 7.56 -4.77
C ASN A 43 -1.47 8.87 -4.74
N TYR A 44 -0.36 8.82 -4.00
CA TYR A 44 0.62 9.88 -3.94
C TYR A 44 2.01 9.24 -3.84
N PRO A 45 2.99 9.69 -4.64
CA PRO A 45 2.90 10.82 -5.57
C PRO A 45 2.27 10.50 -6.92
N TYR A 46 2.02 9.23 -7.22
CA TYR A 46 1.49 8.76 -8.50
C TYR A 46 0.03 8.33 -8.36
N ALA A 47 -0.69 8.25 -9.48
CA ALA A 47 -2.13 7.98 -9.46
C ALA A 47 -2.46 6.51 -9.11
N GLY A 48 -1.48 5.60 -9.16
CA GLY A 48 -1.63 4.18 -8.84
C GLY A 48 -2.34 3.33 -9.90
N LYS A 49 -2.72 3.96 -11.01
CA LYS A 49 -3.36 3.36 -12.18
C LYS A 49 -2.55 3.55 -13.47
N ASP A 50 -1.36 4.11 -13.36
CA ASP A 50 -0.47 4.35 -14.49
C ASP A 50 0.11 3.02 -15.02
N ASP A 51 0.76 3.04 -16.18
CA ASP A 51 1.36 1.84 -16.75
C ASP A 51 2.46 1.26 -15.83
N GLY A 52 2.39 -0.04 -15.60
CA GLY A 52 3.23 -0.76 -14.65
C GLY A 52 2.80 -2.21 -14.52
N LEU A 53 3.38 -2.92 -13.54
CA LEU A 53 3.09 -4.34 -13.32
C LEU A 53 1.63 -4.55 -12.93
N THR A 54 1.12 -3.71 -12.03
CA THR A 54 -0.28 -3.76 -11.60
C THR A 54 -1.23 -3.53 -12.77
N ALA A 55 -1.00 -2.50 -13.58
CA ALA A 55 -1.73 -2.23 -14.82
C ALA A 55 -1.69 -3.43 -15.81
N TRP A 56 -0.54 -4.10 -15.95
CA TRP A 56 -0.40 -5.25 -16.84
C TRP A 56 -1.30 -6.42 -16.43
N PHE A 57 -1.38 -6.73 -15.13
CA PHE A 57 -2.24 -7.79 -14.59
C PHE A 57 -3.72 -7.38 -14.58
N ARG A 58 -4.05 -6.12 -14.28
CA ARG A 58 -5.42 -5.58 -14.34
C ARG A 58 -6.08 -5.78 -15.70
N ARG A 59 -5.29 -5.73 -16.79
CA ARG A 59 -5.74 -6.00 -18.17
C ARG A 59 -5.99 -7.48 -18.50
N ARG A 60 -5.51 -8.41 -17.65
CA ARG A 60 -5.54 -9.87 -17.91
C ARG A 60 -6.38 -10.65 -16.90
N LEU A 61 -6.57 -10.11 -15.71
CA LEU A 61 -7.25 -10.77 -14.61
C LEU A 61 -8.46 -9.93 -14.19
N SER A 62 -9.60 -10.59 -13.97
CA SER A 62 -10.81 -9.92 -13.52
C SER A 62 -10.60 -9.25 -12.15
N PRO A 63 -11.40 -8.23 -11.78
CA PRO A 63 -11.29 -7.58 -10.47
C PRO A 63 -11.45 -8.54 -9.28
N GLY A 64 -12.17 -9.66 -9.44
CA GLY A 64 -12.32 -10.69 -8.41
C GLY A 64 -11.15 -11.66 -8.31
N ALA A 65 -10.28 -11.73 -9.33
CA ALA A 65 -9.13 -12.66 -9.36
C ALA A 65 -7.80 -12.00 -9.01
N TYR A 66 -7.73 -10.66 -9.02
CA TYR A 66 -6.50 -9.92 -8.81
C TYR A 66 -6.72 -8.56 -8.16
N VAL A 67 -6.03 -8.34 -7.05
CA VAL A 67 -5.90 -7.07 -6.35
C VAL A 67 -4.46 -6.59 -6.51
N GLY A 68 -4.24 -5.51 -7.27
CA GLY A 68 -2.91 -4.96 -7.52
C GLY A 68 -2.64 -3.70 -6.71
N ILE A 69 -1.70 -3.76 -5.78
CA ILE A 69 -1.26 -2.61 -4.97
C ILE A 69 0.24 -2.38 -5.20
N GLU A 70 0.66 -1.12 -5.36
CA GLU A 70 2.09 -0.75 -5.32
C GLU A 70 2.37 0.02 -4.03
N LEU A 71 3.43 -0.41 -3.33
CA LEU A 71 3.89 0.21 -2.10
C LEU A 71 5.08 1.13 -2.40
N GLU A 72 4.89 2.41 -2.14
CA GLU A 72 5.95 3.42 -2.23
C GLU A 72 6.48 3.76 -0.85
N ILE A 73 7.80 3.78 -0.69
CA ILE A 73 8.46 4.10 0.58
C ILE A 73 9.38 5.29 0.35
N ASN A 74 9.26 6.32 1.18
CA ASN A 74 10.16 7.46 1.10
C ASN A 74 11.59 7.03 1.44
N GLN A 75 12.51 7.25 0.50
CA GLN A 75 13.93 6.87 0.60
C GLN A 75 14.63 7.34 1.88
N LYS A 76 14.14 8.42 2.52
CA LYS A 76 14.67 8.90 3.80
C LYS A 76 14.64 7.83 4.91
N HIS A 77 13.73 6.86 4.82
CA HIS A 77 13.62 5.76 5.77
C HIS A 77 14.59 4.61 5.50
N VAL A 78 15.11 4.52 4.27
CA VAL A 78 16.02 3.46 3.84
C VAL A 78 17.48 3.93 3.95
N ILE A 79 17.75 5.19 3.61
CA ILE A 79 19.11 5.76 3.58
C ILE A 79 19.62 6.08 5.00
N ARG A 80 18.72 6.28 5.97
CA ARG A 80 19.11 6.63 7.33
C ARG A 80 19.83 5.45 8.01
N PRO A 81 21.06 5.64 8.52
CA PRO A 81 21.77 4.59 9.25
C PRO A 81 21.03 4.21 10.55
N GLY A 82 21.15 2.94 10.95
CA GLY A 82 20.55 2.38 12.17
C GLY A 82 19.34 1.48 11.93
N GLY A 83 18.63 1.13 13.00
CA GLY A 83 17.52 0.17 12.98
C GLY A 83 16.19 0.69 12.41
N HIS A 84 16.13 1.95 11.97
CA HIS A 84 14.89 2.60 11.51
C HIS A 84 14.23 1.85 10.35
N TRP A 85 15.02 1.39 9.38
CA TRP A 85 14.48 0.63 8.24
C TRP A 85 13.92 -0.72 8.66
N ALA A 86 14.64 -1.43 9.54
CA ALA A 86 14.20 -2.75 10.02
C ALA A 86 12.86 -2.64 10.77
N GLU A 87 12.71 -1.62 11.62
CA GLU A 87 11.47 -1.36 12.34
C GLU A 87 10.32 -1.00 11.40
N LEU A 88 10.55 -0.08 10.45
CA LEU A 88 9.52 0.29 9.47
C LEU A 88 9.07 -0.92 8.65
N ARG A 89 10.01 -1.77 8.21
CA ARG A 89 9.70 -2.98 7.46
C ARG A 89 8.87 -3.96 8.28
N LYS A 90 9.18 -4.13 9.57
CA LYS A 90 8.39 -4.96 10.49
C LYS A 90 6.95 -4.46 10.57
N ILE A 91 6.76 -3.16 10.82
CA ILE A 91 5.44 -2.52 10.87
C ILE A 91 4.67 -2.73 9.55
N ILE A 92 5.31 -2.54 8.40
CA ILE A 92 4.69 -2.75 7.08
C ILE A 92 4.20 -4.19 6.92
N ILE A 93 5.01 -5.18 7.29
CA ILE A 93 4.66 -6.60 7.17
C ILE A 93 3.52 -6.98 8.11
N GLU A 94 3.59 -6.56 9.38
CA GLU A 94 2.58 -6.86 10.39
C GLU A 94 1.23 -6.24 10.00
N THR A 95 1.21 -4.97 9.63
CA THR A 95 -0.01 -4.26 9.24
C THR A 95 -0.61 -4.78 7.93
N LEU A 96 0.23 -5.19 6.96
CA LEU A 96 -0.25 -5.84 5.73
C LEU A 96 -0.90 -7.19 6.06
N SER A 97 -0.27 -7.98 6.93
CA SER A 97 -0.79 -9.29 7.33
C SER A 97 -2.14 -9.16 8.02
N THR A 98 -2.29 -8.20 8.94
CA THR A 98 -3.58 -7.89 9.59
C THR A 98 -4.63 -7.44 8.57
N ALA A 99 -4.27 -6.53 7.66
CA ALA A 99 -5.17 -6.06 6.62
C ALA A 99 -5.63 -7.19 5.68
N LEU A 100 -4.78 -8.17 5.39
CA LEU A 100 -5.14 -9.34 4.57
C LEU A 100 -6.02 -10.32 5.35
N ALA A 101 -5.75 -10.55 6.64
CA ALA A 101 -6.53 -11.47 7.47
C ALA A 101 -8.01 -11.09 7.58
N GLY A 102 -8.32 -9.79 7.56
CA GLY A 102 -9.69 -9.28 7.52
C GLY A 102 -10.47 -9.57 6.23
N HIS A 103 -9.87 -10.24 5.23
CA HIS A 103 -10.50 -10.54 3.93
C HIS A 103 -11.13 -11.95 3.84
N CYS A 104 -10.86 -12.85 4.80
CA CYS A 104 -11.36 -14.23 4.76
C CYS A 104 -12.86 -14.42 5.03
N ALA A 105 -13.63 -13.35 5.27
CA ALA A 105 -15.06 -13.46 5.60
C ALA A 105 -16.03 -13.37 4.40
N GLY A 106 -15.54 -13.45 3.16
CA GLY A 106 -16.35 -13.07 1.98
C GLY A 106 -16.30 -13.98 0.75
N ILE A 107 -15.83 -15.22 0.84
CA ILE A 107 -15.97 -16.18 -0.27
C ILE A 107 -17.15 -17.11 0.04
N SER A 108 -18.37 -16.62 -0.21
CA SER A 108 -19.53 -17.48 -0.43
C SER A 108 -19.73 -17.68 -1.93
N LYS A 109 -19.51 -18.91 -2.38
CA LYS A 109 -20.40 -19.60 -3.32
C LYS A 109 -20.51 -21.06 -2.88
#